data_AF-A0A811L1B2-F1
#
_entry.id   AF-A0A811L1B2-F1
#
_cell.length_a   1.000
_cell.length_b   1.000
_cell.length_c   1.000
_cell.angle_alpha   90.00
_cell.angle_beta   90.00
_cell.angle_gamma   90.00
#
_symmetry.space_group_name_H-M   'P 1'
#
loop_
_entity.id
_entity.type
_entity.pdbx_description
1 polymer ?
#
loop_
_entity_poly.entity_id
_entity_poly.type
_entity_poly.pdbx_seq_one_letter_code
_entity_poly.pdbx_strand_id
1 'polypeptide(L)'
;MVLDANVLSHLKSDAIGDAQLSQLLLSEFGTYLTSPAVPHMDPQAKTVFSEVMPERYQRGSNELKLMILRAYRVLLRDTDNIGYLMTTNIPYFIISAAGLNEEGKAVDNFDVVMEGCKCMVNGTRQSEELRRAMISEDCAYVGNLAERIITSCLQIFNPTVEQPIFVHHDVGTIIELLYLDLRVIFAITALSTEARTKVSPQITFFIGVIHKFALQLTTPSPHNSMKQECITELLKVLFNVFIGHVQVDQSVEKLCAQECSQLIKSNYLPNSIKYDAVNVLAHISSQFTSLCPQVTEESVTDDMIVYEGMDVTFLKCLLDLLELRLDELSAPEMDLLITYFGILTVLCKENKAARRYCRQRILPPLRANDVEHPPEEGMAFRNKIIRIMTKSVGTLKRIVAEFLFVLCKRSVSRMIKYCGFGHSAGLLADYGFLSKIGEVRRASDSEDSETEDYKQVEPSVNPVTGYVQGDRRNPFDYMTEEQKEYEAVKLANTMDKLLDSGVFMPGRIGPDGRPQAVSHVNELVKDVHIESDHSDED
;
A
#
# COMPACT_ATOMS: atom_id res chain seq x y z
N MET A 1 30.77 32.05 -8.92
CA MET A 1 30.53 33.38 -8.34
C MET A 1 29.22 33.26 -7.58
N VAL A 2 29.24 33.05 -6.26
CA VAL A 2 28.00 32.83 -5.50
C VAL A 2 27.03 33.98 -5.84
N LEU A 3 25.86 33.66 -6.39
CA LEU A 3 24.81 34.63 -6.72
C LEU A 3 24.29 35.23 -5.42
N ASP A 4 24.97 36.28 -4.94
CA ASP A 4 24.53 37.06 -3.79
C ASP A 4 23.47 38.10 -4.21
N ALA A 5 22.77 38.65 -3.22
CA ALA A 5 21.69 39.61 -3.44
C ALA A 5 22.15 40.87 -4.21
N ASN A 6 23.42 41.27 -4.07
CA ASN A 6 23.96 42.46 -4.73
C ASN A 6 24.13 42.20 -6.22
N VAL A 7 24.77 41.09 -6.60
CA VAL A 7 24.93 40.67 -8.00
C VAL A 7 23.55 40.54 -8.66
N LEU A 8 22.60 39.90 -7.99
CA LEU A 8 21.23 39.73 -8.51
C LEU A 8 20.49 41.07 -8.66
N SER A 9 20.68 42.01 -7.73
CA SER A 9 20.03 43.32 -7.82
C SER A 9 20.53 44.15 -9.00
N HIS A 10 21.79 43.98 -9.40
CA HIS A 10 22.34 44.63 -10.60
C HIS A 10 21.74 44.06 -11.90
N LEU A 11 21.24 42.83 -11.89
CA LEU A 11 20.55 42.20 -13.02
C LEU A 11 19.15 42.77 -13.29
N LYS A 12 18.60 43.61 -12.38
CA LYS A 12 17.38 44.41 -12.63
C LYS A 12 17.57 45.42 -13.76
N SER A 13 18.80 45.90 -13.94
CA SER A 13 19.12 46.77 -15.07
C SER A 13 19.37 45.91 -16.32
N ASP A 14 18.83 46.31 -17.49
CA ASP A 14 19.07 45.66 -18.79
C ASP A 14 20.54 45.75 -19.26
N ALA A 15 21.48 46.04 -18.36
CA ALA A 15 22.91 46.18 -18.63
C ALA A 15 23.58 44.86 -19.06
N ILE A 16 22.98 43.72 -18.74
CA ILE A 16 23.49 42.38 -19.10
C ILE A 16 22.53 41.75 -20.11
N GLY A 17 23.03 41.47 -21.32
CA GLY A 17 22.26 40.84 -22.39
C GLY A 17 21.94 39.37 -22.11
N ASP A 18 20.96 38.81 -22.83
CA ASP A 18 20.44 37.45 -22.62
C ASP A 18 21.52 36.37 -22.63
N ALA A 19 22.42 36.38 -23.61
CA ALA A 19 23.47 35.36 -23.73
C ALA A 19 24.43 35.37 -22.52
N GLN A 20 24.74 36.55 -22.00
CA GLN A 20 25.60 36.69 -20.82
C GLN A 20 24.90 36.20 -19.55
N LEU A 21 23.60 36.51 -19.40
CA LEU A 21 22.82 36.02 -18.27
C LEU A 21 22.62 34.49 -18.33
N SER A 22 22.36 33.93 -19.51
CA SER A 22 22.26 32.47 -19.69
C SER A 22 23.56 31.76 -19.31
N GLN A 23 24.73 32.29 -19.71
CA GLN A 23 26.02 31.74 -19.32
C GLN A 23 26.28 31.85 -17.82
N LEU A 24 25.90 32.97 -17.19
CA LEU A 24 25.99 33.14 -15.74
C LEU A 24 25.14 32.07 -15.02
N LEU A 25 23.87 31.93 -15.37
CA LEU A 25 22.99 30.91 -14.78
C LEU A 25 23.51 29.49 -15.03
N LEU A 26 24.07 29.22 -16.21
CA LEU A 26 24.66 27.91 -16.51
C LEU A 26 25.89 27.63 -15.64
N SER A 27 26.74 28.63 -15.40
CA SER A 27 27.93 28.48 -14.56
C SER A 27 27.58 28.20 -13.10
N GLU A 28 26.47 28.75 -12.61
CA GLU A 28 26.05 28.63 -11.21
C GLU A 28 25.19 27.39 -10.95
N PHE A 29 24.25 27.08 -11.85
CA PHE A 29 23.29 25.99 -11.65
C PHE A 29 23.61 24.73 -12.47
N GLY A 30 24.47 24.82 -13.49
CA GLY A 30 24.69 23.75 -14.47
C GLY A 30 25.15 22.42 -13.85
N THR A 31 26.07 22.47 -12.89
CA THR A 31 26.57 21.28 -12.17
C THR A 31 25.48 20.59 -11.32
N TYR A 32 24.42 21.31 -10.96
CA TYR A 32 23.32 20.82 -10.16
C TYR A 32 22.16 20.27 -10.99
N LEU A 33 22.16 20.46 -12.31
CA LEU A 33 21.08 19.97 -13.16
C LEU A 33 20.98 18.45 -13.17
N THR A 34 22.12 17.75 -13.08
CA THR A 34 22.25 16.28 -13.06
C THR A 34 22.53 15.71 -11.66
N SER A 35 22.71 16.56 -10.65
CA SER A 35 22.99 16.18 -9.27
C SER A 35 21.76 16.41 -8.37
N PRO A 36 21.53 15.58 -7.34
CA PRO A 36 20.49 15.86 -6.34
C PRO A 36 20.85 17.04 -5.42
N ALA A 37 22.11 17.51 -5.42
CA ALA A 37 22.55 18.63 -4.62
C ALA A 37 21.89 19.96 -5.06
N VAL A 38 21.81 20.90 -4.13
CA VAL A 38 21.30 22.26 -4.35
C VAL A 38 22.41 23.26 -3.97
N PRO A 39 22.64 24.31 -4.77
CA PRO A 39 23.57 25.36 -4.39
C PRO A 39 23.06 26.11 -3.16
N HIS A 40 23.96 26.46 -2.24
CA HIS A 40 23.60 27.33 -1.12
C HIS A 40 23.27 28.73 -1.64
N MET A 41 22.07 29.21 -1.34
CA MET A 41 21.59 30.55 -1.68
C MET A 41 20.91 31.16 -0.46
N ASP A 42 21.38 32.32 -0.03
CA ASP A 42 20.85 32.97 1.17
C ASP A 42 19.40 33.48 0.94
N PRO A 43 18.61 33.67 2.01
CA PRO A 43 17.21 34.11 1.88
C PRO A 43 17.02 35.42 1.12
N GLN A 44 17.93 36.38 1.28
CA GLN A 44 17.83 37.68 0.61
C GLN A 44 18.08 37.51 -0.89
N ALA A 45 19.08 36.72 -1.28
CA ALA A 45 19.33 36.37 -2.67
C ALA A 45 18.13 35.64 -3.28
N LYS A 46 17.50 34.69 -2.58
CA LYS A 46 16.27 34.00 -3.06
C LYS A 46 15.13 34.97 -3.33
N THR A 47 14.91 35.95 -2.45
CA THR A 47 13.88 36.98 -2.65
C THR A 47 14.19 37.84 -3.87
N VAL A 48 15.41 38.36 -4.00
CA VAL A 48 15.80 39.15 -5.18
C VAL A 48 15.69 38.32 -6.46
N PHE A 49 16.10 37.05 -6.43
CA PHE A 49 15.95 36.14 -7.57
C PHE A 49 14.48 35.98 -8.00
N SER A 50 13.57 35.85 -7.03
CA SER A 50 12.13 35.76 -7.28
C SER A 50 11.53 37.03 -7.91
N GLU A 51 12.12 38.19 -7.66
CA GLU A 51 11.67 39.45 -8.26
C GLU A 51 12.21 39.63 -9.68
N VAL A 52 13.50 39.36 -9.90
CA VAL A 52 14.18 39.70 -11.15
C VAL A 52 13.90 38.69 -12.27
N MET A 53 13.94 37.40 -11.97
CA MET A 53 13.94 36.38 -13.00
C MET A 53 12.62 36.28 -13.78
N PRO A 54 11.43 36.44 -13.18
CA PRO A 54 10.19 36.48 -13.95
C PRO A 54 10.12 37.65 -14.95
N GLU A 55 10.62 38.83 -14.59
CA GLU A 55 10.67 39.98 -15.50
C GLU A 55 11.60 39.71 -16.69
N ARG A 56 12.78 39.13 -16.43
CA ARG A 56 13.73 38.72 -17.46
C ARG A 56 13.17 37.61 -18.34
N TYR A 57 12.41 36.68 -17.77
CA TYR A 57 11.76 35.60 -18.51
C TYR A 57 10.76 36.13 -19.54
N GLN A 58 9.95 37.13 -19.19
CA GLN A 58 8.91 37.67 -20.09
C GLN A 58 9.50 38.29 -21.36
N ARG A 59 10.65 38.96 -21.26
CA ARG A 59 11.29 39.69 -22.37
C ARG A 59 12.43 38.92 -23.04
N GLY A 60 12.88 37.84 -22.42
CA GLY A 60 14.05 37.07 -22.84
C GLY A 60 13.80 36.14 -24.03
N SER A 61 14.90 35.80 -24.70
CA SER A 61 14.99 34.72 -25.68
C SER A 61 14.61 33.36 -25.08
N ASN A 62 14.24 32.40 -25.94
CA ASN A 62 13.89 31.04 -25.51
C ASN A 62 15.02 30.34 -24.74
N GLU A 63 16.28 30.60 -25.09
CA GLU A 63 17.44 30.06 -24.38
C GLU A 63 17.52 30.62 -22.95
N LEU A 64 17.30 31.93 -22.77
CA LEU A 64 17.27 32.55 -21.45
C LEU A 64 16.09 32.03 -20.61
N LYS A 65 14.90 31.92 -21.21
CA LYS A 65 13.72 31.33 -20.56
C LYS A 65 14.01 29.93 -20.00
N LEU A 66 14.64 29.08 -20.82
CA LEU A 66 15.01 27.73 -20.43
C LEU A 66 16.03 27.72 -19.28
N MET A 67 17.04 28.60 -19.34
CA MET A 67 18.05 28.69 -18.28
C MET A 67 17.48 29.21 -16.95
N ILE A 68 16.54 30.16 -17.00
CA ILE A 68 15.82 30.64 -15.82
C ILE A 68 15.02 29.49 -15.19
N LEU A 69 14.26 28.73 -15.98
CA LEU A 69 13.49 27.59 -15.47
C LEU A 69 14.38 26.48 -14.92
N ARG A 70 15.52 26.20 -15.56
CA ARG A 70 16.52 25.24 -15.04
C ARG A 70 17.05 25.65 -13.66
N ALA A 71 17.29 26.94 -13.44
CA ALA A 71 17.69 27.47 -12.14
C ALA A 71 16.56 27.29 -11.11
N TYR A 72 15.32 27.66 -11.46
CA TYR A 72 14.15 27.39 -10.60
C TYR A 72 13.99 25.91 -10.28
N ARG A 73 14.13 25.01 -11.26
CA ARG A 73 14.02 23.56 -11.05
C ARG A 73 15.00 23.07 -9.99
N VAL A 74 16.23 23.59 -9.99
CA VAL A 74 17.25 23.26 -8.98
C VAL A 74 16.88 23.85 -7.63
N LEU A 75 16.52 25.13 -7.58
CA LEU A 75 16.17 25.82 -6.33
C LEU A 75 14.91 25.26 -5.67
N LEU A 76 13.94 24.75 -6.44
CA LEU A 76 12.72 24.11 -5.94
C LEU A 76 12.96 22.71 -5.34
N ARG A 77 14.18 22.18 -5.41
CA ARG A 77 14.57 20.97 -4.67
C ARG A 77 14.93 21.28 -3.23
N ASP A 78 15.26 22.54 -2.93
CA ASP A 78 15.65 22.99 -1.61
C ASP A 78 14.45 22.95 -0.64
N THR A 79 14.63 22.28 0.50
CA THR A 79 13.65 22.30 1.58
C THR A 79 13.79 23.55 2.45
N ASP A 80 14.99 24.15 2.49
CA ASP A 80 15.29 25.25 3.38
C ASP A 80 14.91 26.58 2.74
N ASN A 81 14.15 27.40 3.48
CA ASN A 81 13.84 28.77 3.07
C ASN A 81 13.14 28.90 1.71
N ILE A 82 12.40 27.86 1.27
CA ILE A 82 11.67 27.87 -0.01
C ILE A 82 10.64 29.03 -0.07
N GLY A 83 10.09 29.44 1.07
CA GLY A 83 9.15 30.57 1.16
C GLY A 83 9.73 31.91 0.70
N TYR A 84 11.05 32.11 0.79
CA TYR A 84 11.69 33.34 0.27
C TYR A 84 11.81 33.36 -1.25
N LEU A 85 11.78 32.18 -1.88
CA LEU A 85 11.74 32.03 -3.33
C LEU A 85 10.30 32.05 -3.84
N MET A 86 9.38 31.37 -3.14
CA MET A 86 7.98 31.19 -3.52
C MET A 86 7.11 32.38 -3.10
N THR A 87 7.48 33.58 -3.54
CA THR A 87 6.69 34.80 -3.34
C THR A 87 5.37 34.74 -4.13
N THR A 88 4.41 35.63 -3.83
CA THR A 88 3.02 35.58 -4.32
C THR A 88 2.86 35.35 -5.83
N ASN A 89 3.76 35.90 -6.65
CA ASN A 89 3.67 35.82 -8.12
C ASN A 89 4.37 34.59 -8.72
N ILE A 90 5.30 33.97 -7.99
CA ILE A 90 6.11 32.85 -8.50
C ILE A 90 5.28 31.61 -8.82
N PRO A 91 4.30 31.19 -7.99
CA PRO A 91 3.40 30.12 -8.35
C PRO A 91 2.77 30.28 -9.73
N TYR A 92 2.16 31.44 -9.99
CA TYR A 92 1.49 31.75 -11.26
C TYR A 92 2.48 31.83 -12.43
N PHE A 93 3.69 32.34 -12.19
CA PHE A 93 4.77 32.33 -13.18
C PHE A 93 5.16 30.90 -13.59
N ILE A 94 5.36 29.98 -12.62
CA ILE A 94 5.74 28.59 -12.92
C ILE A 94 4.60 27.86 -13.64
N ILE A 95 3.35 28.06 -13.21
CA ILE A 95 2.15 27.49 -13.84
C ILE A 95 2.03 27.99 -15.29
N SER A 96 2.27 29.29 -15.51
CA SER A 96 2.32 29.89 -16.84
C SER A 96 3.40 29.27 -17.72
N ALA A 97 4.61 29.13 -17.19
CA ALA A 97 5.74 28.55 -17.91
C ALA A 97 5.51 27.08 -18.24
N ALA A 98 4.79 26.36 -17.38
CA ALA A 98 4.32 25.00 -17.64
C ALA A 98 3.16 24.94 -18.64
N GLY A 99 2.67 26.07 -19.18
CA GLY A 99 1.65 26.10 -20.23
C GLY A 99 0.24 25.72 -19.76
N LEU A 100 -0.10 26.00 -18.50
CA LEU A 100 -1.42 25.67 -17.93
C LEU A 100 -2.39 26.86 -17.88
N ASN A 101 -2.01 28.04 -18.37
CA ASN A 101 -2.77 29.27 -18.20
C ASN A 101 -3.99 29.43 -19.12
N GLU A 102 -3.93 28.90 -20.33
CA GLU A 102 -4.99 29.06 -21.32
C GLU A 102 -5.27 27.73 -22.02
N GLU A 103 -6.55 27.46 -22.24
CA GLU A 103 -7.04 26.25 -22.89
C GLU A 103 -6.60 26.19 -24.36
N GLY A 104 -6.08 25.03 -24.79
CA GLY A 104 -5.95 24.67 -26.21
C GLY A 104 -5.03 25.52 -27.10
N LYS A 105 -4.23 26.44 -26.56
CA LYS A 105 -3.29 27.23 -27.40
C LYS A 105 -2.03 26.44 -27.75
N ALA A 106 -1.55 26.65 -28.98
CA ALA A 106 -0.24 26.20 -29.39
C ALA A 106 0.82 26.76 -28.43
N VAL A 107 1.70 25.89 -27.96
CA VAL A 107 2.78 26.28 -27.06
C VAL A 107 3.88 26.94 -27.88
N ASP A 108 4.25 28.17 -27.53
CA ASP A 108 5.30 28.93 -28.25
C ASP A 108 6.67 28.22 -28.26
N ASN A 109 6.97 27.46 -27.20
CA ASN A 109 8.20 26.66 -27.11
C ASN A 109 8.01 25.42 -26.21
N PHE A 110 8.09 24.24 -26.80
CA PHE A 110 7.88 22.97 -26.11
C PHE A 110 8.94 22.68 -25.03
N ASP A 111 10.22 23.00 -25.27
CA ASP A 111 11.31 22.79 -24.30
C ASP A 111 11.11 23.62 -23.04
N VAL A 112 10.61 24.85 -23.20
CA VAL A 112 10.26 25.74 -22.09
C VAL A 112 9.13 25.14 -21.26
N VAL A 113 8.09 24.58 -21.90
CA VAL A 113 6.99 23.90 -21.20
C VAL A 113 7.47 22.65 -20.47
N MET A 114 8.33 21.84 -21.09
CA MET A 114 8.92 20.66 -20.46
C MET A 114 9.70 21.04 -19.20
N GLU A 115 10.52 22.09 -19.27
CA GLU A 115 11.27 22.57 -18.11
C GLU A 115 10.36 23.20 -17.04
N GLY A 116 9.31 23.90 -17.45
CA GLY A 116 8.25 24.40 -16.57
C GLY A 116 7.54 23.27 -15.82
N CYS A 117 7.20 22.17 -16.50
CA CYS A 117 6.61 20.99 -15.88
C CYS A 117 7.58 20.32 -14.89
N LYS A 118 8.89 20.28 -15.20
CA LYS A 118 9.92 19.82 -14.25
C LYS A 118 10.00 20.71 -13.01
N CYS A 119 9.81 22.03 -13.15
CA CYS A 119 9.66 22.94 -12.01
C CYS A 119 8.39 22.62 -11.22
N MET A 120 7.26 22.39 -11.89
CA MET A 120 5.99 22.01 -11.25
C MET A 120 6.11 20.74 -10.41
N VAL A 121 6.79 19.70 -10.91
CA VAL A 121 7.01 18.44 -10.16
C VAL A 121 7.74 18.69 -8.84
N ASN A 122 8.81 19.49 -8.85
CA ASN A 122 9.56 19.81 -7.62
C ASN A 122 8.77 20.77 -6.72
N GLY A 123 8.20 21.82 -7.31
CA GLY A 123 7.47 22.86 -6.60
C GLY A 123 6.20 22.34 -5.92
N THR A 124 5.41 21.49 -6.57
CA THR A 124 4.16 20.98 -5.99
C THR A 124 4.43 20.06 -4.81
N ARG A 125 5.57 19.36 -4.80
CA ARG A 125 6.02 18.57 -3.67
C ARG A 125 6.44 19.45 -2.48
N GLN A 126 7.24 20.50 -2.74
CA GLN A 126 7.89 21.25 -1.67
C GLN A 126 7.15 22.51 -1.20
N SER A 127 6.45 23.22 -2.09
CA SER A 127 5.79 24.51 -1.79
C SER A 127 4.28 24.35 -1.63
N GLU A 128 3.78 24.85 -0.51
CA GLU A 128 2.33 24.93 -0.27
C GLU A 128 1.69 26.04 -1.11
N GLU A 129 2.40 27.14 -1.34
CA GLU A 129 1.96 28.28 -2.16
C GLU A 129 1.64 27.85 -3.58
N LEU A 130 2.49 27.03 -4.20
CA LEU A 130 2.23 26.51 -5.54
C LEU A 130 1.01 25.59 -5.57
N ARG A 131 0.83 24.74 -4.54
CA ARG A 131 -0.35 23.88 -4.43
C ARG A 131 -1.62 24.72 -4.29
N ARG A 132 -1.61 25.73 -3.41
CA ARG A 132 -2.75 26.65 -3.24
C ARG A 132 -3.10 27.36 -4.54
N ALA A 133 -2.09 27.87 -5.27
CA ALA A 133 -2.31 28.52 -6.57
C ALA A 133 -2.93 27.57 -7.61
N MET A 134 -2.47 26.32 -7.68
CA MET A 134 -3.02 25.31 -8.59
C MET A 134 -4.51 25.01 -8.33
N ILE A 135 -4.92 25.05 -7.05
CA ILE A 135 -6.26 24.62 -6.64
C ILE A 135 -7.25 25.79 -6.55
N SER A 136 -6.77 27.04 -6.53
CA SER A 136 -7.57 28.27 -6.44
C SER A 136 -8.87 28.21 -7.26
N GLU A 137 -10.00 28.52 -6.62
CA GLU A 137 -11.35 28.43 -7.22
C GLU A 137 -11.49 29.27 -8.50
N ASP A 138 -10.78 30.40 -8.56
CA ASP A 138 -10.80 31.32 -9.72
C ASP A 138 -9.98 30.82 -10.91
N CYS A 139 -9.28 29.69 -10.78
CA CYS A 139 -8.33 29.20 -11.77
C CYS A 139 -8.71 27.80 -12.30
N ALA A 140 -8.61 27.62 -13.62
CA ALA A 140 -8.90 26.36 -14.31
C ALA A 140 -7.69 25.40 -14.40
N TYR A 141 -6.60 25.64 -13.66
CA TYR A 141 -5.31 24.96 -13.87
C TYR A 141 -5.36 23.43 -13.75
N VAL A 142 -6.09 22.89 -12.77
CA VAL A 142 -6.27 21.43 -12.64
C VAL A 142 -7.06 20.86 -13.82
N GLY A 143 -8.06 21.60 -14.31
CA GLY A 143 -8.84 21.23 -15.49
C GLY A 143 -7.97 21.22 -16.75
N ASN A 144 -7.21 22.30 -16.97
CA ASN A 144 -6.28 22.44 -18.10
C ASN A 144 -5.21 21.34 -18.10
N LEU A 145 -4.70 20.98 -16.91
CA LEU A 145 -3.76 19.87 -16.77
C LEU A 145 -4.42 18.53 -17.14
N ALA A 146 -5.63 18.27 -16.66
CA ALA A 146 -6.38 17.05 -16.99
C ALA A 146 -6.69 16.95 -18.50
N GLU A 147 -7.06 18.07 -19.12
CA GLU A 147 -7.28 18.14 -20.56
C GLU A 147 -5.98 17.90 -21.35
N ARG A 148 -4.85 18.49 -20.95
CA ARG A 148 -3.56 18.22 -21.60
C ARG A 148 -3.15 16.76 -21.48
N ILE A 149 -3.41 16.12 -20.35
CA ILE A 149 -3.21 14.66 -20.17
C ILE A 149 -4.04 13.89 -21.20
N ILE A 150 -5.31 14.26 -21.39
CA ILE A 150 -6.20 13.63 -22.38
C ILE A 150 -5.66 13.83 -23.79
N THR A 151 -5.32 15.07 -24.16
CA THR A 151 -4.80 15.43 -25.49
C THR A 151 -3.48 14.70 -25.77
N SER A 152 -2.57 14.60 -24.78
CA SER A 152 -1.33 13.83 -24.88
C SER A 152 -1.62 12.35 -25.16
N CYS A 153 -2.53 11.75 -24.41
CA CYS A 153 -2.94 10.36 -24.61
C CYS A 153 -3.57 10.13 -25.99
N LEU A 154 -4.44 11.04 -26.45
CA LEU A 154 -5.07 10.95 -27.77
C LEU A 154 -4.03 11.01 -28.89
N GLN A 155 -3.04 11.90 -28.80
CA GLN A 155 -1.93 11.98 -29.75
C GLN A 155 -1.07 10.71 -29.74
N ILE A 156 -0.76 10.17 -28.55
CA ILE A 156 0.05 8.94 -28.41
C ILE A 156 -0.68 7.73 -29.04
N PHE A 157 -2.00 7.63 -28.85
CA PHE A 157 -2.78 6.50 -29.34
C PHE A 157 -3.24 6.64 -30.79
N ASN A 158 -3.33 7.86 -31.30
CA ASN A 158 -3.75 8.16 -32.67
C ASN A 158 -2.79 9.17 -33.32
N PRO A 159 -1.55 8.76 -33.66
CA PRO A 159 -0.52 9.68 -34.16
C PRO A 159 -0.87 10.31 -35.52
N THR A 160 -1.88 9.78 -36.23
CA THR A 160 -2.36 10.29 -37.51
C THR A 160 -3.19 11.58 -37.37
N VAL A 161 -3.68 11.90 -36.17
CA VAL A 161 -4.45 13.12 -35.90
C VAL A 161 -3.58 14.05 -35.08
N GLU A 162 -2.82 14.90 -35.76
CA GLU A 162 -1.85 15.81 -35.13
C GLU A 162 -2.56 16.93 -34.36
N GLN A 163 -2.32 16.98 -33.05
CA GLN A 163 -2.83 18.02 -32.17
C GLN A 163 -1.95 19.27 -32.26
N PRO A 164 -2.51 20.49 -32.19
CA PRO A 164 -1.75 21.75 -32.34
C PRO A 164 -0.55 21.91 -31.39
N ILE A 165 -0.64 21.35 -30.18
CA ILE A 165 0.41 21.40 -29.16
C ILE A 165 1.60 20.45 -29.44
N PHE A 166 1.41 19.45 -30.31
CA PHE A 166 2.40 18.39 -30.56
C PHE A 166 2.94 18.38 -31.98
N VAL A 167 2.69 19.45 -32.74
CA VAL A 167 3.16 19.55 -34.12
C VAL A 167 4.68 19.43 -34.15
N HIS A 168 5.20 18.51 -34.98
CA HIS A 168 6.63 18.21 -35.12
C HIS A 168 7.33 17.58 -33.90
N HIS A 169 6.61 17.05 -32.91
CA HIS A 169 7.18 16.34 -31.77
C HIS A 169 7.00 14.82 -31.89
N ASP A 170 8.04 14.06 -31.52
CA ASP A 170 7.97 12.60 -31.54
C ASP A 170 7.17 12.04 -30.35
N VAL A 171 6.68 10.81 -30.51
CA VAL A 171 5.86 10.13 -29.50
C VAL A 171 6.60 9.97 -28.16
N GLY A 172 7.92 9.76 -28.16
CA GLY A 172 8.70 9.63 -26.93
C GLY A 172 8.68 10.90 -26.10
N THR A 173 8.88 12.04 -26.76
CA THR A 173 8.81 13.38 -26.14
C THR A 173 7.42 13.66 -25.56
N ILE A 174 6.35 13.26 -26.25
CA ILE A 174 4.97 13.42 -25.75
C ILE A 174 4.70 12.53 -24.53
N ILE A 175 5.24 11.30 -24.51
CA ILE A 175 5.15 10.42 -23.33
C ILE A 175 5.93 11.02 -22.14
N GLU A 176 7.08 11.67 -22.37
CA GLU A 176 7.81 12.38 -21.29
C GLU A 176 6.97 13.53 -20.71
N LEU A 177 6.31 14.33 -21.54
CA LEU A 177 5.40 15.37 -21.06
C LEU A 177 4.25 14.77 -20.25
N LEU A 178 3.60 13.73 -20.79
CA LEU A 178 2.53 13.02 -20.10
C LEU A 178 2.99 12.53 -18.72
N TYR A 179 4.18 11.93 -18.63
CA TYR A 179 4.74 11.49 -17.35
C TYR A 179 4.90 12.64 -16.36
N LEU A 180 5.43 13.80 -16.79
CA LEU A 180 5.56 14.98 -15.93
C LEU A 180 4.19 15.48 -15.44
N ASP A 181 3.21 15.56 -16.33
CA ASP A 181 1.84 15.97 -15.99
C ASP A 181 1.18 15.00 -15.00
N LEU A 182 1.38 13.70 -15.19
CA LEU A 182 0.89 12.66 -14.28
C LEU A 182 1.51 12.77 -12.88
N ARG A 183 2.78 13.15 -12.78
CA ARG A 183 3.42 13.41 -11.48
C ARG A 183 2.87 14.64 -10.78
N VAL A 184 2.55 15.69 -11.54
CA VAL A 184 1.95 16.92 -11.00
C VAL A 184 0.52 16.65 -10.50
N ILE A 185 -0.32 15.99 -11.30
CA ILE A 185 -1.69 15.67 -10.90
C ILE A 185 -1.72 14.67 -9.73
N PHE A 186 -0.79 13.70 -9.67
CA PHE A 186 -0.60 12.84 -8.50
C PHE A 186 -0.30 13.65 -7.24
N ALA A 187 0.69 14.55 -7.29
CA ALA A 187 1.09 15.35 -6.12
C ALA A 187 -0.06 16.23 -5.60
N ILE A 188 -0.82 16.84 -6.51
CA ILE A 188 -1.94 17.73 -6.15
C ILE A 188 -3.14 16.92 -5.61
N THR A 189 -3.47 15.78 -6.22
CA THR A 189 -4.58 14.92 -5.76
C THR A 189 -4.28 14.22 -4.44
N ALA A 190 -3.01 13.98 -4.10
CA ALA A 190 -2.62 13.44 -2.80
C ALA A 190 -2.98 14.41 -1.65
N LEU A 191 -2.84 15.71 -1.90
CA LEU A 191 -2.88 16.73 -0.86
C LEU A 191 -4.20 17.51 -0.79
N SER A 192 -5.05 17.44 -1.83
CA SER A 192 -6.29 18.22 -1.88
C SER A 192 -7.50 17.41 -2.30
N THR A 193 -8.56 17.49 -1.49
CA THR A 193 -9.87 16.93 -1.83
C THR A 193 -10.51 17.64 -3.03
N GLU A 194 -10.35 18.96 -3.14
CA GLU A 194 -10.90 19.72 -4.25
C GLU A 194 -10.30 19.29 -5.60
N ALA A 195 -8.99 19.05 -5.62
CA ALA A 195 -8.33 18.52 -6.81
C ALA A 195 -8.86 17.12 -7.17
N ARG A 196 -9.08 16.24 -6.19
CA ARG A 196 -9.67 14.92 -6.44
C ARG A 196 -11.07 15.03 -7.05
N THR A 197 -11.89 15.98 -6.58
CA THR A 197 -13.21 16.27 -7.16
C THR A 197 -13.13 16.80 -8.59
N LYS A 198 -12.18 17.69 -8.89
CA LYS A 198 -11.96 18.22 -10.25
C LYS A 198 -11.47 17.13 -11.23
N VAL A 199 -10.73 16.15 -10.74
CA VAL A 199 -10.16 15.06 -11.55
C VAL A 199 -11.11 13.86 -11.69
N SER A 200 -12.04 13.65 -10.77
CA SER A 200 -12.92 12.48 -10.76
C SER A 200 -13.71 12.21 -12.06
N PRO A 201 -14.16 13.23 -12.83
CA PRO A 201 -14.85 12.98 -14.10
C PRO A 201 -13.97 12.28 -15.15
N GLN A 202 -12.65 12.36 -15.00
CA GLN A 202 -11.68 11.82 -15.97
C GLN A 202 -11.21 10.39 -15.65
N ILE A 203 -11.65 9.80 -14.52
CA ILE A 203 -11.22 8.46 -14.08
C ILE A 203 -11.44 7.41 -15.16
N THR A 204 -12.61 7.41 -15.81
CA THR A 204 -12.93 6.45 -16.88
C THR A 204 -11.91 6.52 -18.03
N PHE A 205 -11.49 7.74 -18.40
CA PHE A 205 -10.46 7.92 -19.41
C PHE A 205 -9.12 7.39 -18.93
N PHE A 206 -8.72 7.70 -17.69
CA PHE A 206 -7.47 7.22 -17.09
C PHE A 206 -7.40 5.69 -17.02
N ILE A 207 -8.49 5.02 -16.69
CA ILE A 207 -8.58 3.55 -16.75
C ILE A 207 -8.34 3.05 -18.19
N GLY A 208 -8.93 3.71 -19.19
CA GLY A 208 -8.70 3.39 -20.60
C GLY A 208 -7.25 3.60 -21.07
N VAL A 209 -6.56 4.61 -20.53
CA VAL A 209 -5.13 4.85 -20.79
C VAL A 209 -4.28 3.72 -20.21
N ILE A 210 -4.52 3.33 -18.95
CA ILE A 210 -3.86 2.20 -18.30
C ILE A 210 -4.01 0.94 -19.16
N HIS A 211 -5.25 0.63 -19.56
CA HIS A 211 -5.56 -0.52 -20.39
C HIS A 211 -4.77 -0.55 -21.70
N LYS A 212 -4.79 0.57 -22.44
CA LYS A 212 -4.06 0.68 -23.71
C LYS A 212 -2.54 0.56 -23.54
N PHE A 213 -1.96 1.20 -22.53
CA PHE A 213 -0.53 1.06 -22.27
C PHE A 213 -0.17 -0.36 -21.84
N ALA A 214 -0.95 -0.99 -20.96
CA ALA A 214 -0.73 -2.37 -20.53
C ALA A 214 -0.74 -3.34 -21.71
N LEU A 215 -1.66 -3.18 -22.67
CA LEU A 215 -1.68 -3.97 -23.90
C LEU A 215 -0.43 -3.73 -24.76
N GLN A 216 0.01 -2.48 -24.92
CA GLN A 216 1.20 -2.16 -25.73
C GLN A 216 2.49 -2.72 -25.14
N LEU A 217 2.57 -2.89 -23.81
CA LEU A 217 3.75 -3.45 -23.14
C LEU A 217 4.01 -4.93 -23.48
N THR A 218 3.04 -5.63 -24.07
CA THR A 218 3.24 -6.99 -24.61
C THR A 218 4.18 -7.01 -25.82
N THR A 219 4.38 -5.86 -26.47
CA THR A 219 5.28 -5.69 -27.61
C THR A 219 6.52 -4.90 -27.21
N PRO A 220 7.74 -5.31 -27.62
CA PRO A 220 8.95 -4.54 -27.35
C PRO A 220 8.91 -3.16 -28.02
N SER A 221 9.11 -2.10 -27.23
CA SER A 221 9.22 -0.72 -27.71
C SER A 221 10.21 0.07 -26.85
N PRO A 222 10.99 1.01 -27.42
CA PRO A 222 11.92 1.84 -26.66
C PRO A 222 11.22 2.68 -25.57
N HIS A 223 9.91 2.90 -25.70
CA HIS A 223 9.13 3.71 -24.76
C HIS A 223 8.46 2.88 -23.66
N ASN A 224 8.66 1.56 -23.61
CA ASN A 224 7.99 0.68 -22.64
C ASN A 224 8.27 1.06 -21.19
N SER A 225 9.51 1.42 -20.86
CA SER A 225 9.85 1.88 -19.50
C SER A 225 9.05 3.12 -19.11
N MET A 226 8.94 4.12 -20.00
CA MET A 226 8.17 5.33 -19.70
C MET A 226 6.65 5.05 -19.64
N LYS A 227 6.13 4.14 -20.48
CA LYS A 227 4.73 3.71 -20.39
C LYS A 227 4.42 3.02 -19.05
N GLN A 228 5.35 2.21 -18.52
CA GLN A 228 5.22 1.61 -17.19
C GLN A 228 5.19 2.66 -16.08
N GLU A 229 6.04 3.68 -16.17
CA GLU A 229 6.02 4.83 -15.26
C GLU A 229 4.69 5.60 -15.34
N CYS A 230 4.14 5.82 -16.55
CA CYS A 230 2.82 6.45 -16.70
C CYS A 230 1.68 5.61 -16.09
N ILE A 231 1.69 4.28 -16.26
CA ILE A 231 0.71 3.39 -15.59
C ILE A 231 0.83 3.54 -14.07
N THR A 232 2.06 3.54 -13.56
CA THR A 232 2.34 3.67 -12.13
C THR A 232 1.80 4.98 -11.57
N GLU A 233 2.06 6.11 -12.23
CA GLU A 233 1.53 7.42 -11.79
C GLU A 233 -0.01 7.48 -11.90
N LEU A 234 -0.62 6.91 -12.95
CA LEU A 234 -2.07 6.84 -13.07
C LEU A 234 -2.70 5.99 -11.95
N LEU A 235 -2.11 4.85 -11.59
CA LEU A 235 -2.58 4.04 -10.46
C LEU A 235 -2.53 4.81 -9.14
N LYS A 236 -1.49 5.63 -8.91
CA LYS A 236 -1.41 6.50 -7.73
C LYS A 236 -2.50 7.58 -7.73
N VAL A 237 -2.81 8.16 -8.89
CA VAL A 237 -3.93 9.11 -9.03
C VAL A 237 -5.26 8.42 -8.70
N LEU A 238 -5.50 7.23 -9.25
CA LEU A 238 -6.69 6.44 -8.94
C LEU A 238 -6.78 6.13 -7.44
N PHE A 239 -5.68 5.68 -6.83
CA PHE A 239 -5.58 5.45 -5.39
C PHE A 239 -6.01 6.68 -4.59
N ASN A 240 -5.45 7.85 -4.91
CA ASN A 240 -5.77 9.11 -4.24
C ASN A 240 -7.25 9.46 -4.36
N VAL A 241 -7.87 9.26 -5.52
CA VAL A 241 -9.28 9.58 -5.73
C VAL A 241 -10.20 8.64 -4.94
N PHE A 242 -9.93 7.32 -4.97
CA PHE A 242 -10.76 6.34 -4.27
C PHE A 242 -10.60 6.40 -2.74
N ILE A 243 -9.38 6.62 -2.22
CA ILE A 243 -9.17 6.81 -0.77
C ILE A 243 -9.84 8.10 -0.26
N GLY A 244 -9.94 9.13 -1.11
CA GLY A 244 -10.57 10.39 -0.78
C GLY A 244 -12.08 10.35 -0.63
N HIS A 245 -12.71 9.18 -0.86
CA HIS A 245 -14.17 8.98 -0.84
C HIS A 245 -14.94 9.99 -1.70
N VAL A 246 -14.33 10.44 -2.81
CA VAL A 246 -15.06 11.22 -3.82
C VAL A 246 -16.14 10.34 -4.41
N GLN A 247 -17.34 10.88 -4.62
CA GLN A 247 -18.42 10.11 -5.23
C GLN A 247 -18.04 9.77 -6.67
N VAL A 248 -17.87 8.47 -6.92
CA VAL A 248 -17.60 7.88 -8.22
C VAL A 248 -18.72 6.87 -8.49
N ASP A 249 -19.19 6.82 -9.74
CA ASP A 249 -20.25 5.89 -10.12
C ASP A 249 -19.81 4.43 -9.91
N GLN A 250 -20.73 3.58 -9.45
CA GLN A 250 -20.47 2.16 -9.25
C GLN A 250 -20.02 1.43 -10.53
N SER A 251 -20.44 1.92 -11.70
CA SER A 251 -19.99 1.40 -13.00
C SER A 251 -18.50 1.66 -13.25
N VAL A 252 -18.00 2.83 -12.82
CA VAL A 252 -16.60 3.23 -12.93
C VAL A 252 -15.75 2.49 -11.90
N GLU A 253 -16.25 2.33 -10.66
CA GLU A 253 -15.64 1.45 -9.66
C GLU A 253 -15.46 0.02 -10.20
N LYS A 254 -16.51 -0.53 -10.80
CA LYS A 254 -16.48 -1.88 -11.39
C LYS A 254 -15.46 -1.98 -12.52
N LEU A 255 -15.43 -0.98 -13.42
CA LEU A 255 -14.46 -0.92 -14.50
C LEU A 255 -13.02 -0.87 -13.96
N CYS A 256 -12.77 -0.06 -12.93
CA CYS A 256 -11.46 0.03 -12.29
C CYS A 256 -11.04 -1.29 -11.64
N ALA A 257 -11.96 -1.95 -10.94
CA ALA A 257 -11.69 -3.25 -10.32
C ALA A 257 -11.37 -4.33 -11.37
N GLN A 258 -12.10 -4.34 -12.49
CA GLN A 258 -11.83 -5.22 -13.62
C GLN A 258 -10.44 -4.95 -14.23
N GLU A 259 -10.08 -3.68 -14.44
CA GLU A 259 -8.76 -3.33 -14.98
C GLU A 259 -7.64 -3.74 -14.01
N CYS A 260 -7.76 -3.44 -12.71
CA CYS A 260 -6.78 -3.88 -11.71
C CYS A 260 -6.62 -5.40 -11.70
N SER A 261 -7.72 -6.15 -11.85
CA SER A 261 -7.68 -7.61 -11.99
C SER A 261 -6.90 -8.07 -13.23
N GLN A 262 -7.07 -7.41 -14.38
CA GLN A 262 -6.29 -7.71 -15.58
C GLN A 262 -4.80 -7.41 -15.39
N LEU A 263 -4.45 -6.29 -14.74
CA LEU A 263 -3.05 -5.96 -14.43
C LEU A 263 -2.40 -7.02 -13.55
N ILE A 264 -3.10 -7.47 -12.50
CA ILE A 264 -2.62 -8.49 -11.56
C ILE A 264 -2.42 -9.85 -12.25
N LYS A 265 -3.33 -10.23 -13.15
CA LYS A 265 -3.25 -11.48 -13.93
C LYS A 265 -2.19 -11.45 -15.04
N SER A 266 -1.70 -10.29 -15.45
CA SER A 266 -0.76 -10.18 -16.57
C SER A 266 0.62 -10.75 -16.25
N ASN A 267 1.14 -11.60 -17.14
CA ASN A 267 2.51 -12.14 -17.03
C ASN A 267 3.59 -11.18 -17.57
N TYR A 268 3.20 -10.13 -18.29
CA TYR A 268 4.13 -9.19 -18.95
C TYR A 268 4.45 -7.96 -18.09
N LEU A 269 3.61 -7.68 -17.08
CA LEU A 269 3.77 -6.50 -16.25
C LEU A 269 4.71 -6.78 -15.06
N PRO A 270 5.57 -5.81 -14.70
CA PRO A 270 6.40 -5.91 -13.51
C PRO A 270 5.53 -5.96 -12.24
N ASN A 271 6.05 -6.62 -11.20
CA ASN A 271 5.32 -6.77 -9.94
C ASN A 271 5.03 -5.42 -9.26
N SER A 272 5.85 -4.38 -9.49
CA SER A 272 5.60 -3.02 -8.97
C SER A 272 4.22 -2.49 -9.38
N ILE A 273 3.85 -2.63 -10.67
CA ILE A 273 2.53 -2.22 -11.18
C ILE A 273 1.42 -3.06 -10.55
N LYS A 274 1.66 -4.37 -10.35
CA LYS A 274 0.69 -5.24 -9.70
C LYS A 274 0.46 -4.86 -8.24
N TYR A 275 1.51 -4.45 -7.52
CA TYR A 275 1.42 -3.97 -6.14
C TYR A 275 0.57 -2.69 -6.07
N ASP A 276 0.77 -1.74 -6.98
CA ASP A 276 -0.04 -0.53 -7.05
C ASP A 276 -1.50 -0.83 -7.41
N ALA A 277 -1.76 -1.78 -8.32
CA ALA A 277 -3.11 -2.23 -8.66
C ALA A 277 -3.83 -2.86 -7.45
N VAL A 278 -3.12 -3.63 -6.61
CA VAL A 278 -3.67 -4.16 -5.34
C VAL A 278 -4.03 -3.03 -4.38
N ASN A 279 -3.20 -2.00 -4.27
CA ASN A 279 -3.47 -0.85 -3.40
C ASN A 279 -4.70 -0.06 -3.85
N VAL A 280 -4.87 0.19 -5.16
CA VAL A 280 -6.09 0.81 -5.69
C VAL A 280 -7.31 -0.06 -5.37
N LEU A 281 -7.21 -1.37 -5.64
CA LEU A 281 -8.32 -2.30 -5.46
C LEU A 281 -8.80 -2.38 -4.00
N ALA A 282 -7.90 -2.23 -3.02
CA ALA A 282 -8.25 -2.24 -1.60
C ALA A 282 -9.26 -1.14 -1.21
N HIS A 283 -9.39 -0.07 -2.01
CA HIS A 283 -10.33 1.02 -1.80
C HIS A 283 -11.65 0.89 -2.57
N ILE A 284 -11.85 -0.23 -3.31
CA ILE A 284 -13.05 -0.48 -4.14
C ILE A 284 -13.70 -1.82 -3.73
N SER A 285 -13.96 -1.99 -2.44
CA SER A 285 -14.40 -3.28 -1.88
C SER A 285 -15.77 -3.76 -2.33
N SER A 286 -16.64 -2.84 -2.77
CA SER A 286 -17.98 -3.11 -3.30
C SER A 286 -17.98 -4.03 -4.53
N GLN A 287 -16.85 -4.11 -5.26
CA GLN A 287 -16.77 -4.76 -6.56
C GLN A 287 -16.11 -6.14 -6.52
N PHE A 288 -15.69 -6.64 -5.35
CA PHE A 288 -14.90 -7.87 -5.24
C PHE A 288 -15.64 -9.12 -5.71
N THR A 289 -16.96 -9.20 -5.48
CA THR A 289 -17.77 -10.31 -6.01
C THR A 289 -17.67 -10.41 -7.55
N SER A 290 -17.49 -9.28 -8.26
CA SER A 290 -17.34 -9.29 -9.73
C SER A 290 -16.01 -9.84 -10.23
N LEU A 291 -15.01 -10.00 -9.36
CA LEU A 291 -13.67 -10.47 -9.70
C LEU A 291 -13.54 -12.00 -9.70
N CYS A 292 -14.51 -12.71 -9.12
CA CYS A 292 -14.63 -14.15 -9.18
C CYS A 292 -16.03 -14.51 -9.69
N PRO A 293 -16.32 -14.30 -10.98
CA PRO A 293 -17.63 -14.58 -11.55
C PRO A 293 -17.91 -16.08 -11.66
N GLN A 294 -19.19 -16.44 -11.75
CA GLN A 294 -19.61 -17.79 -12.09
C GLN A 294 -19.36 -18.05 -13.58
N VAL A 295 -18.87 -19.24 -13.91
CA VAL A 295 -18.48 -19.64 -15.26
C VAL A 295 -19.45 -20.71 -15.76
N THR A 296 -19.92 -20.57 -17.00
CA THR A 296 -20.65 -21.62 -17.72
C THR A 296 -19.69 -22.48 -18.53
N GLU A 297 -20.03 -23.74 -18.82
CA GLU A 297 -19.15 -24.65 -19.59
C GLU A 297 -18.68 -24.06 -20.93
N GLU A 298 -19.51 -23.24 -21.58
CA GLU A 298 -19.21 -22.57 -22.85
C GLU A 298 -18.24 -21.38 -22.73
N SER A 299 -18.02 -20.87 -21.51
CA SER A 299 -17.21 -19.66 -21.25
C SER A 299 -15.82 -19.97 -20.66
N VAL A 300 -15.50 -21.24 -20.44
CA VAL A 300 -14.19 -21.67 -19.93
C VAL A 300 -13.15 -21.52 -21.03
N THR A 301 -12.06 -20.79 -20.74
CA THR A 301 -10.87 -20.71 -21.60
C THR A 301 -9.70 -21.46 -20.98
N ASP A 302 -8.70 -21.83 -21.78
CA ASP A 302 -7.53 -22.60 -21.31
C ASP A 302 -6.72 -21.89 -20.20
N ASP A 303 -6.77 -20.55 -20.17
CA ASP A 303 -6.06 -19.73 -19.17
C ASP A 303 -6.86 -19.55 -17.86
N MET A 304 -8.12 -20.00 -17.80
CA MET A 304 -8.96 -19.85 -16.62
C MET A 304 -8.75 -20.97 -15.60
N ILE A 305 -8.61 -20.58 -14.33
CA ILE A 305 -8.64 -21.49 -13.20
C ILE A 305 -10.05 -21.52 -12.65
N VAL A 306 -10.78 -22.61 -12.91
CA VAL A 306 -12.16 -22.80 -12.45
C VAL A 306 -12.19 -23.67 -11.20
N TYR A 307 -12.89 -23.23 -10.16
CA TYR A 307 -13.09 -23.97 -8.91
C TYR A 307 -14.52 -23.86 -8.41
N GLU A 308 -15.19 -24.99 -8.17
CA GLU A 308 -16.62 -25.06 -7.81
C GLU A 308 -17.53 -24.22 -8.74
N GLY A 309 -17.22 -24.18 -10.05
CA GLY A 309 -17.99 -23.42 -11.06
C GLY A 309 -17.73 -21.91 -11.09
N MET A 310 -16.69 -21.43 -10.39
CA MET A 310 -16.30 -20.02 -10.33
C MET A 310 -14.91 -19.80 -10.94
N ASP A 311 -14.69 -18.68 -11.63
CA ASP A 311 -13.36 -18.25 -12.07
C ASP A 311 -12.59 -17.71 -10.87
N VAL A 312 -11.55 -18.44 -10.46
CA VAL A 312 -10.65 -18.07 -9.36
C VAL A 312 -9.27 -17.66 -9.87
N THR A 313 -9.11 -17.37 -11.16
CA THR A 313 -7.82 -16.96 -11.76
C THR A 313 -7.25 -15.73 -11.09
N PHE A 314 -8.08 -14.70 -10.88
CA PHE A 314 -7.69 -13.49 -10.16
C PHE A 314 -7.25 -13.82 -8.72
N LEU A 315 -8.03 -14.64 -8.02
CA LEU A 315 -7.75 -15.02 -6.64
C LEU A 315 -6.42 -15.78 -6.52
N LYS A 316 -6.14 -16.70 -7.44
CA LYS A 316 -4.87 -17.42 -7.53
C LYS A 316 -3.70 -16.44 -7.74
N CYS A 317 -3.81 -15.52 -8.70
CA CYS A 317 -2.76 -14.54 -8.97
C CYS A 317 -2.52 -13.61 -7.77
N LEU A 318 -3.58 -13.20 -7.06
CA LEU A 318 -3.47 -12.41 -5.84
C LEU A 318 -2.78 -13.17 -4.71
N LEU A 319 -3.08 -14.46 -4.53
CA LEU A 319 -2.43 -15.32 -3.54
C LEU A 319 -0.95 -15.51 -3.85
N ASP A 320 -0.60 -15.76 -5.11
CA ASP A 320 0.81 -15.92 -5.52
C ASP A 320 1.59 -14.62 -5.33
N LEU A 321 0.96 -13.47 -5.62
CA LEU A 321 1.56 -12.16 -5.39
C LEU A 321 1.75 -11.87 -3.89
N LEU A 322 0.80 -12.27 -3.04
CA LEU A 322 0.93 -12.18 -1.59
C LEU A 322 2.08 -13.07 -1.08
N GLU A 323 2.17 -14.31 -1.56
CA GLU A 323 3.24 -15.24 -1.17
C GLU A 323 4.62 -14.71 -1.53
N LEU A 324 4.76 -14.12 -2.72
CA LEU A 324 5.99 -13.43 -3.13
C LEU A 324 6.27 -12.23 -2.23
N ARG A 325 5.26 -11.40 -1.93
CA ARG A 325 5.43 -10.18 -1.15
C ARG A 325 5.81 -10.48 0.31
N LEU A 326 5.36 -11.61 0.86
CA LEU A 326 5.78 -12.10 2.17
C LEU A 326 7.28 -12.42 2.23
N ASP A 327 7.90 -12.80 1.11
CA ASP A 327 9.33 -13.11 1.02
C ASP A 327 10.18 -11.86 0.75
N GLU A 328 9.63 -10.86 0.06
CA GLU A 328 10.34 -9.64 -0.31
C GLU A 328 10.41 -8.59 0.81
N LEU A 329 9.37 -8.49 1.64
CA LEU A 329 9.19 -7.36 2.55
C LEU A 329 10.07 -7.44 3.80
N SER A 330 10.64 -6.28 4.16
CA SER A 330 11.31 -6.10 5.43
C SER A 330 10.32 -5.78 6.56
N ALA A 331 10.73 -5.97 7.82
CA ALA A 331 9.88 -5.71 9.00
C ALA A 331 9.14 -4.34 9.00
N PRO A 332 9.74 -3.19 8.63
CA PRO A 332 9.02 -1.90 8.62
C PRO A 332 7.97 -1.76 7.52
N GLU A 333 8.00 -2.59 6.48
CA GLU A 333 7.13 -2.47 5.31
C GLU A 333 5.95 -3.46 5.34
N MET A 334 5.87 -4.29 6.38
CA MET A 334 4.88 -5.36 6.50
C MET A 334 3.44 -4.86 6.47
N ASP A 335 3.19 -3.62 6.88
CA ASP A 335 1.85 -3.00 6.82
C ASP A 335 1.30 -2.89 5.39
N LEU A 336 2.16 -2.94 4.37
CA LEU A 336 1.72 -3.02 2.97
C LEU A 336 0.92 -4.29 2.67
N LEU A 337 1.03 -5.34 3.49
CA LEU A 337 0.25 -6.57 3.35
C LEU A 337 -1.21 -6.41 3.77
N ILE A 338 -1.56 -5.32 4.47
CA ILE A 338 -2.94 -5.04 4.92
C ILE A 338 -3.91 -5.05 3.74
N THR A 339 -3.52 -4.48 2.60
CA THR A 339 -4.35 -4.41 1.39
C THR A 339 -4.69 -5.80 0.86
N TYR A 340 -3.69 -6.69 0.77
CA TYR A 340 -3.87 -8.08 0.35
C TYR A 340 -4.81 -8.84 1.27
N PHE A 341 -4.53 -8.85 2.58
CA PHE A 341 -5.35 -9.58 3.53
C PHE A 341 -6.77 -8.99 3.62
N GLY A 342 -6.93 -7.68 3.48
CA GLY A 342 -8.23 -7.01 3.42
C GLY A 342 -9.07 -7.51 2.24
N ILE A 343 -8.51 -7.48 1.02
CA ILE A 343 -9.18 -7.95 -0.20
C ILE A 343 -9.57 -9.43 -0.08
N LEU A 344 -8.60 -10.28 0.30
CA LEU A 344 -8.82 -11.72 0.46
C LEU A 344 -9.87 -12.03 1.52
N THR A 345 -9.89 -11.28 2.63
CA THR A 345 -10.89 -11.46 3.70
C THR A 345 -12.30 -11.18 3.20
N VAL A 346 -12.50 -10.08 2.47
CA VAL A 346 -13.81 -9.72 1.93
C VAL A 346 -14.26 -10.74 0.88
N LEU A 347 -13.37 -11.10 -0.08
CA LEU A 347 -13.64 -12.15 -1.07
C LEU A 347 -14.07 -13.48 -0.42
N CYS A 348 -13.37 -13.91 0.63
CA CYS A 348 -13.68 -15.15 1.34
C CYS A 348 -14.96 -15.09 2.18
N LYS A 349 -15.39 -13.88 2.59
CA LYS A 349 -16.68 -13.69 3.28
C LYS A 349 -17.84 -13.76 2.30
N GLU A 350 -17.69 -13.19 1.11
CA GLU A 350 -18.74 -13.08 0.09
C GLU A 350 -18.87 -14.35 -0.77
N ASN A 351 -17.75 -14.99 -1.12
CA ASN A 351 -17.72 -16.14 -2.02
C ASN A 351 -17.20 -17.41 -1.32
N LYS A 352 -18.07 -18.42 -1.18
CA LYS A 352 -17.75 -19.71 -0.53
C LYS A 352 -16.70 -20.51 -1.28
N ALA A 353 -16.73 -20.49 -2.62
CA ALA A 353 -15.76 -21.18 -3.48
C ALA A 353 -14.38 -20.54 -3.32
N ALA A 354 -14.31 -19.20 -3.36
CA ALA A 354 -13.08 -18.45 -3.10
C ALA A 354 -12.48 -18.78 -1.72
N ARG A 355 -13.31 -18.80 -0.66
CA ARG A 355 -12.85 -19.20 0.68
C ARG A 355 -12.30 -20.61 0.73
N ARG A 356 -12.98 -21.58 0.11
CA ARG A 356 -12.52 -22.98 0.07
C ARG A 356 -11.22 -23.12 -0.73
N TYR A 357 -11.09 -22.43 -1.85
CA TYR A 357 -9.87 -22.36 -2.64
C TYR A 357 -8.70 -21.79 -1.82
N CYS A 358 -8.89 -20.63 -1.17
CA CYS A 358 -7.90 -20.04 -0.27
C CYS A 358 -7.53 -20.99 0.87
N ARG A 359 -8.52 -21.65 1.49
CA ARG A 359 -8.27 -22.64 2.54
C ARG A 359 -7.39 -23.79 2.04
N GLN A 360 -7.68 -24.36 0.87
CA GLN A 360 -6.88 -25.44 0.30
C GLN A 360 -5.44 -25.02 -0.01
N ARG A 361 -5.23 -23.77 -0.45
CA ARG A 361 -3.89 -23.23 -0.74
C ARG A 361 -3.10 -22.88 0.53
N ILE A 362 -3.74 -22.24 1.51
CA ILE A 362 -3.07 -21.67 2.68
C ILE A 362 -3.07 -22.64 3.87
N LEU A 363 -4.19 -23.29 4.15
CA LEU A 363 -4.41 -24.21 5.26
C LEU A 363 -4.81 -25.60 4.72
N PRO A 364 -3.95 -26.26 3.91
CA PRO A 364 -4.24 -27.61 3.45
C PRO A 364 -4.40 -28.55 4.65
N PRO A 365 -5.04 -29.72 4.49
CA PRO A 365 -5.11 -30.67 5.57
C PRO A 365 -3.73 -31.03 6.13
N LEU A 366 -3.60 -30.93 7.45
CA LEU A 366 -2.34 -31.18 8.14
C LEU A 366 -1.92 -32.63 7.93
N ARG A 367 -0.61 -32.84 7.84
CA ARG A 367 0.09 -34.13 7.89
C ARG A 367 0.90 -34.24 9.18
N ALA A 368 1.43 -35.41 9.47
CA ALA A 368 2.25 -35.63 10.67
C ALA A 368 3.45 -34.66 10.74
N ASN A 369 4.13 -34.44 9.61
CA ASN A 369 5.31 -33.56 9.53
C ASN A 369 4.97 -32.07 9.80
N ASP A 370 3.71 -31.65 9.57
CA ASP A 370 3.29 -30.25 9.74
C ASP A 370 3.14 -29.82 11.20
N VAL A 371 3.22 -30.77 12.14
CA VAL A 371 3.11 -30.58 13.59
C VAL A 371 4.34 -31.05 14.36
N GLU A 372 5.44 -31.36 13.69
CA GLU A 372 6.73 -31.64 14.34
C GLU A 372 7.37 -30.38 14.93
N HIS A 373 7.13 -29.23 14.29
CA HIS A 373 7.71 -27.93 14.63
C HIS A 373 6.61 -26.90 14.88
N PRO A 374 6.91 -25.76 15.56
CA PRO A 374 5.96 -24.67 15.76
C PRO A 374 5.28 -24.21 14.46
N PRO A 375 3.98 -23.86 14.47
CA PRO A 375 3.24 -23.49 13.28
C PRO A 375 3.82 -22.32 12.46
N GLU A 376 4.59 -21.43 13.07
CA GLU A 376 5.28 -20.28 12.48
C GLU A 376 6.66 -20.61 11.87
N GLU A 377 7.18 -21.80 12.14
CA GLU A 377 8.45 -22.31 11.61
C GLU A 377 8.20 -23.09 10.31
N GLY A 378 9.04 -22.85 9.30
CA GLY A 378 8.90 -23.44 7.96
C GLY A 378 8.70 -22.42 6.84
N MET A 379 8.62 -22.92 5.61
CA MET A 379 8.52 -22.12 4.39
C MET A 379 7.19 -22.30 3.65
N ALA A 380 6.26 -23.12 4.16
CA ALA A 380 4.94 -23.23 3.57
C ALA A 380 4.14 -21.94 3.82
N PHE A 381 3.14 -21.69 2.97
CA PHE A 381 2.32 -20.49 3.04
C PHE A 381 1.66 -20.31 4.42
N ARG A 382 1.16 -21.41 5.03
CA ARG A 382 0.68 -21.46 6.42
C ARG A 382 1.69 -20.83 7.39
N ASN A 383 2.94 -21.31 7.36
CA ASN A 383 3.96 -20.89 8.31
C ASN A 383 4.30 -19.41 8.16
N LYS A 384 4.43 -18.93 6.91
CA LYS A 384 4.70 -17.52 6.61
C LYS A 384 3.61 -16.61 7.18
N ILE A 385 2.32 -16.94 6.97
CA ILE A 385 1.21 -16.12 7.49
C ILE A 385 1.15 -16.15 9.01
N ILE A 386 1.30 -17.31 9.65
CA ILE A 386 1.29 -17.42 11.12
C ILE A 386 2.45 -16.61 11.69
N ARG A 387 3.64 -16.67 11.08
CA ARG A 387 4.79 -15.84 11.46
C ARG A 387 4.49 -14.35 11.38
N ILE A 388 3.72 -13.89 10.40
CA ILE A 388 3.31 -12.48 10.32
C ILE A 388 2.37 -12.14 11.47
N MET A 389 1.39 -13.01 11.75
CA MET A 389 0.46 -12.83 12.86
C MET A 389 1.18 -12.74 14.23
N THR A 390 2.31 -13.42 14.40
CA THR A 390 3.10 -13.41 15.65
C THR A 390 4.10 -12.26 15.74
N LYS A 391 4.76 -11.91 14.64
CA LYS A 391 5.78 -10.84 14.61
C LYS A 391 5.20 -9.43 14.49
N SER A 392 4.03 -9.28 13.86
CA SER A 392 3.41 -7.97 13.65
C SER A 392 2.71 -7.43 14.90
N VAL A 393 2.58 -6.11 14.96
CA VAL A 393 1.82 -5.40 15.99
C VAL A 393 0.69 -4.59 15.34
N GLY A 394 -0.32 -4.22 16.13
CA GLY A 394 -1.39 -3.32 15.67
C GLY A 394 -2.31 -3.92 14.60
N THR A 395 -2.59 -3.13 13.56
CA THR A 395 -3.64 -3.40 12.57
C THR A 395 -3.37 -4.63 11.72
N LEU A 396 -2.13 -4.84 11.27
CA LEU A 396 -1.77 -5.98 10.45
C LEU A 396 -2.07 -7.31 11.16
N LYS A 397 -1.64 -7.44 12.42
CA LYS A 397 -1.91 -8.62 13.25
C LYS A 397 -3.41 -8.96 13.28
N ARG A 398 -4.24 -7.95 13.54
CA ARG A 398 -5.69 -8.11 13.63
C ARG A 398 -6.31 -8.57 12.31
N ILE A 399 -5.88 -7.99 11.19
CA ILE A 399 -6.41 -8.33 9.85
C ILE A 399 -5.96 -9.73 9.43
N VAL A 400 -4.71 -10.12 9.66
CA VAL A 400 -4.22 -11.48 9.37
C VAL A 400 -4.97 -12.52 10.20
N ALA A 401 -5.15 -12.26 11.48
CA ALA A 401 -5.87 -13.14 12.39
C ALA A 401 -7.36 -13.26 12.01
N GLU A 402 -8.02 -12.16 11.63
CA GLU A 402 -9.39 -12.17 11.10
C GLU A 402 -9.48 -12.98 9.80
N PHE A 403 -8.53 -12.81 8.88
CA PHE A 403 -8.48 -13.56 7.63
C PHE A 403 -8.40 -15.07 7.87
N LEU A 404 -7.45 -15.52 8.71
CA LEU A 404 -7.31 -16.93 9.09
C LEU A 404 -8.59 -17.47 9.74
N PHE A 405 -9.22 -16.67 10.60
CA PHE A 405 -10.48 -17.07 11.24
C PHE A 405 -11.62 -17.21 10.23
N VAL A 406 -11.68 -16.37 9.19
CA VAL A 406 -12.61 -16.53 8.06
C VAL A 406 -12.35 -17.82 7.30
N LEU A 407 -11.09 -18.16 6.99
CA LEU A 407 -10.73 -19.44 6.34
C LEU A 407 -11.11 -20.66 7.19
N CYS A 408 -11.06 -20.51 8.52
CA CYS A 408 -11.52 -21.50 9.49
C CYS A 408 -13.03 -21.50 9.71
N LYS A 409 -13.83 -20.86 8.84
CA LYS A 409 -15.30 -20.71 8.96
C LYS A 409 -15.74 -20.16 10.33
N ARG A 410 -14.93 -19.31 10.95
CA ARG A 410 -15.13 -18.78 12.30
C ARG A 410 -15.25 -19.88 13.38
N SER A 411 -14.60 -21.02 13.16
CA SER A 411 -14.52 -22.12 14.14
C SER A 411 -13.27 -21.97 15.00
N VAL A 412 -13.46 -21.85 16.32
CA VAL A 412 -12.38 -21.75 17.32
C VAL A 412 -11.50 -23.01 17.27
N SER A 413 -12.12 -24.18 17.24
CA SER A 413 -11.43 -25.47 17.16
C SER A 413 -10.52 -25.57 15.93
N ARG A 414 -11.02 -25.18 14.75
CA ARG A 414 -10.20 -25.17 13.52
C ARG A 414 -9.05 -24.17 13.63
N MET A 415 -9.31 -22.97 14.16
CA MET A 415 -8.27 -21.95 14.33
C MET A 415 -7.14 -22.47 15.23
N ILE A 416 -7.47 -23.10 16.36
CA ILE A 416 -6.51 -23.70 17.29
C ILE A 416 -5.74 -24.84 16.61
N LYS A 417 -6.42 -25.74 15.88
CA LYS A 417 -5.77 -26.83 15.14
C LYS A 417 -4.68 -26.34 14.20
N TYR A 418 -4.93 -25.27 13.44
CA TYR A 418 -3.98 -24.78 12.44
C TYR A 418 -2.94 -23.80 12.99
N CYS A 419 -3.26 -23.02 14.02
CA CYS A 419 -2.39 -21.93 14.49
C CYS A 419 -1.80 -22.17 15.88
N GLY A 420 -2.35 -23.08 16.67
CA GLY A 420 -2.14 -23.16 18.11
C GLY A 420 -2.97 -22.11 18.86
N PHE A 421 -3.38 -22.44 20.08
CA PHE A 421 -4.13 -21.51 20.93
C PHE A 421 -3.28 -20.29 21.33
N GLY A 422 -1.98 -20.44 21.61
CA GLY A 422 -1.12 -19.32 21.99
C GLY A 422 -1.11 -18.18 20.97
N HIS A 423 -1.06 -18.52 19.67
CA HIS A 423 -1.08 -17.52 18.60
C HIS A 423 -2.46 -16.91 18.34
N SER A 424 -3.53 -17.66 18.62
CA SER A 424 -4.91 -17.22 18.38
C SER A 424 -5.59 -16.59 19.61
N ALA A 425 -5.02 -16.75 20.81
CA ALA A 425 -5.61 -16.32 22.08
C ALA A 425 -6.01 -14.84 22.11
N GLY A 426 -5.15 -13.95 21.58
CA GLY A 426 -5.45 -12.51 21.53
C GLY A 426 -6.69 -12.22 20.69
N LEU A 427 -6.79 -12.80 19.49
CA LEU A 427 -7.95 -12.65 18.62
C LEU A 427 -9.22 -13.21 19.27
N LEU A 428 -9.10 -14.40 19.88
CA LEU A 428 -10.23 -15.06 20.54
C LEU A 428 -10.71 -14.27 21.76
N ALA A 429 -9.80 -13.64 22.51
CA ALA A 429 -10.13 -12.74 23.61
C ALA A 429 -10.90 -11.51 23.11
N ASP A 430 -10.42 -10.86 22.05
CA ASP A 430 -11.06 -9.65 21.48
C ASP A 430 -12.51 -9.92 21.04
N TYR A 431 -12.75 -11.08 20.43
CA TYR A 431 -14.08 -11.50 20.00
C TYR A 431 -14.95 -12.14 21.09
N GLY A 432 -14.44 -12.33 22.31
CA GLY A 432 -15.19 -12.97 23.40
C GLY A 432 -15.42 -14.47 23.17
N PHE A 433 -14.48 -15.15 22.52
CA PHE A 433 -14.56 -16.58 22.21
C PHE A 433 -13.76 -17.48 23.16
N LEU A 434 -13.17 -16.95 24.24
CA LEU A 434 -12.42 -17.77 25.20
C LEU A 434 -13.34 -18.77 25.92
N SER A 435 -14.61 -18.44 26.15
CA SER A 435 -15.59 -19.37 26.73
C SER A 435 -15.94 -20.55 25.81
N LYS A 436 -15.57 -20.49 24.52
CA LYS A 436 -15.93 -21.50 23.50
C LYS A 436 -14.82 -22.50 23.21
N ILE A 437 -13.67 -22.43 23.91
CA ILE A 437 -12.51 -23.30 23.67
C ILE A 437 -12.84 -24.77 23.95
N GLY A 438 -13.76 -25.05 24.88
CA GLY A 438 -14.22 -26.38 25.25
C GLY A 438 -15.57 -26.81 24.64
N GLU A 439 -16.17 -26.03 23.73
CA GLU A 439 -17.40 -26.45 23.06
C GLU A 439 -17.14 -27.73 22.23
N VAL A 440 -18.02 -28.73 22.37
CA VAL A 440 -17.96 -29.97 21.60
C VAL A 440 -17.95 -29.64 20.10
N ARG A 441 -17.00 -30.24 19.37
CA ARG A 441 -16.84 -30.08 17.91
C ARG A 441 -18.21 -30.29 17.23
N ARG A 442 -18.70 -29.32 16.45
CA ARG A 442 -19.98 -29.49 15.75
C ARG A 442 -19.82 -30.60 14.71
N ALA A 443 -20.90 -31.32 14.39
CA ALA A 443 -20.86 -32.29 13.28
C ALA A 443 -20.54 -31.66 11.91
N SER A 444 -20.65 -30.33 11.78
CA SER A 444 -20.20 -29.57 10.60
C SER A 444 -18.74 -29.10 10.68
N ASP A 445 -18.08 -29.33 11.83
CA ASP A 445 -16.64 -29.19 12.05
C ASP A 445 -15.85 -30.46 11.71
N SER A 446 -16.52 -31.62 11.53
CA SER A 446 -15.86 -32.77 10.90
C SER A 446 -15.63 -32.43 9.44
N GLU A 447 -14.37 -32.20 9.10
CA GLU A 447 -13.96 -32.20 7.70
C GLU A 447 -13.57 -33.63 7.34
N ASP A 448 -14.11 -34.10 6.23
CA ASP A 448 -13.74 -35.33 5.50
C ASP A 448 -12.31 -35.22 4.89
N SER A 449 -11.42 -34.48 5.57
CA SER A 449 -10.16 -33.98 5.02
C SER A 449 -8.95 -34.35 5.86
N GLU A 450 -9.11 -34.96 7.03
CA GLU A 450 -7.97 -35.35 7.87
C GLU A 450 -7.16 -36.44 7.20
N THR A 451 -5.86 -36.19 7.05
CA THR A 451 -4.93 -37.19 6.53
C THR A 451 -4.76 -38.31 7.55
N GLU A 452 -4.64 -39.55 7.06
CA GLU A 452 -4.55 -40.72 7.93
C GLU A 452 -3.30 -40.69 8.83
N ASP A 453 -2.23 -40.04 8.39
CA ASP A 453 -1.01 -39.84 9.18
C ASP A 453 -1.17 -38.78 10.27
N TYR A 454 -1.90 -37.69 10.01
CA TYR A 454 -2.17 -36.69 11.06
C TYR A 454 -3.04 -37.24 12.19
N LYS A 455 -4.05 -38.07 11.88
CA LYS A 455 -4.93 -38.68 12.91
C LYS A 455 -4.15 -39.49 13.94
N GLN A 456 -3.02 -40.08 13.55
CA GLN A 456 -2.18 -40.88 14.44
C GLN A 456 -1.44 -40.01 15.45
N VAL A 457 -1.06 -38.78 15.05
CA VAL A 457 -0.30 -37.86 15.91
C VAL A 457 -1.17 -36.81 16.59
N GLU A 458 -2.43 -36.60 16.15
CA GLU A 458 -3.37 -35.62 16.70
C GLU A 458 -3.45 -35.65 18.24
N PRO A 459 -3.55 -36.82 18.92
CA PRO A 459 -3.61 -36.87 20.38
C PRO A 459 -2.34 -36.36 21.07
N SER A 460 -1.20 -36.38 20.37
CA SER A 460 0.11 -35.96 20.88
C SER A 460 0.39 -34.46 20.64
N VAL A 461 -0.44 -33.78 19.84
CA VAL A 461 -0.26 -32.35 19.55
C VAL A 461 -0.70 -31.52 20.74
N ASN A 462 0.19 -30.67 21.24
CA ASN A 462 -0.18 -29.74 22.31
C ASN A 462 -1.09 -28.63 21.72
N PRO A 463 -2.33 -28.46 22.20
CA PRO A 463 -3.27 -27.48 21.64
C PRO A 463 -2.85 -26.02 21.88
N VAL A 464 -2.04 -25.76 22.92
CA VAL A 464 -1.49 -24.43 23.20
C VAL A 464 -0.46 -24.04 22.16
N THR A 465 0.50 -24.91 21.89
CA THR A 465 1.61 -24.61 20.99
C THR A 465 1.36 -25.00 19.54
N GLY A 466 0.42 -25.90 19.27
CA GLY A 466 0.06 -26.37 17.94
C GLY A 466 1.07 -27.33 17.30
N TYR A 467 1.97 -27.93 18.09
CA TYR A 467 2.96 -28.91 17.64
C TYR A 467 3.21 -29.97 18.72
N VAL A 468 3.79 -31.10 18.33
CA VAL A 468 4.18 -32.20 19.22
C VAL A 468 5.44 -31.79 19.98
N GLN A 469 5.30 -31.58 21.29
CA GLN A 469 6.46 -31.32 22.14
C GLN A 469 7.13 -32.66 22.44
N GLY A 470 8.45 -32.74 22.23
CA GLY A 470 9.23 -33.88 22.71
C GLY A 470 9.11 -34.03 24.22
N ASP A 471 9.29 -35.26 24.73
CA ASP A 471 9.23 -35.58 26.16
C ASP A 471 10.15 -34.65 26.96
N ARG A 472 9.54 -33.67 27.63
CA ARG A 472 10.24 -32.83 28.60
C ARG A 472 10.34 -33.64 29.88
N ARG A 473 11.57 -33.85 30.35
CA ARG A 473 11.80 -34.38 31.71
C ARG A 473 11.00 -33.55 32.69
N ASN A 474 10.31 -34.22 33.61
CA ASN A 474 9.50 -33.50 34.57
C ASN A 474 10.47 -32.66 35.45
N PRO A 475 10.29 -31.33 35.54
CA PRO A 475 11.18 -30.48 36.32
C PRO A 475 11.29 -30.90 37.79
N PHE A 476 10.28 -31.62 38.28
CA PHE A 476 10.17 -32.11 39.64
C PHE A 476 10.88 -33.45 39.90
N ASP A 477 11.41 -34.13 38.87
CA ASP A 477 12.10 -35.43 39.02
C ASP A 477 13.36 -35.35 39.90
N TYR A 478 13.93 -34.15 40.05
CA TYR A 478 15.11 -33.89 40.87
C TYR A 478 14.80 -33.32 42.26
N MET A 479 13.51 -33.16 42.60
CA MET A 479 13.06 -32.55 43.85
C MET A 479 12.47 -33.60 44.81
N THR A 480 12.83 -33.52 46.09
CA THR A 480 12.16 -34.29 47.14
C THR A 480 10.74 -33.76 47.39
N GLU A 481 9.84 -34.56 47.97
CA GLU A 481 8.48 -34.10 48.31
C GLU A 481 8.48 -32.87 49.22
N GLU A 482 9.40 -32.81 50.19
CA GLU A 482 9.58 -31.64 51.07
C GLU A 482 10.01 -30.39 50.29
N GLN A 483 10.83 -30.55 49.24
CA GLN A 483 11.22 -29.44 48.37
C GLN A 483 10.07 -28.99 47.48
N LYS A 484 9.24 -29.92 46.99
CA LYS A 484 8.03 -29.58 46.22
C LYS A 484 7.05 -28.78 47.08
N GLU A 485 6.82 -29.21 48.31
CA GLU A 485 5.94 -28.50 49.25
C GLU A 485 6.50 -27.12 49.60
N TYR A 486 7.81 -27.02 49.88
CA TYR A 486 8.47 -25.75 50.16
C TYR A 486 8.36 -24.75 48.99
N GLU A 487 8.63 -25.20 47.75
CA GLU A 487 8.50 -24.34 46.56
C GLU A 487 7.03 -24.00 46.26
N ALA A 488 6.07 -24.88 46.55
CA ALA A 488 4.64 -24.58 46.42
C ALA A 488 4.19 -23.49 47.40
N VAL A 489 4.60 -23.58 48.67
CA VAL A 489 4.33 -22.55 49.69
C VAL A 489 5.00 -21.23 49.31
N LYS A 490 6.23 -21.28 48.81
CA LYS A 490 6.94 -20.10 48.33
C LYS A 490 6.25 -19.47 47.13
N LEU A 491 5.76 -20.27 46.18
CA LEU A 491 5.01 -19.80 45.01
C LEU A 491 3.72 -19.09 45.41
N ALA A 492 2.93 -19.67 46.31
CA ALA A 492 1.71 -19.06 46.84
C ALA A 492 2.01 -17.70 47.49
N ASN A 493 3.00 -17.65 48.38
CA ASN A 493 3.43 -16.40 49.02
C ASN A 493 3.92 -15.34 48.01
N THR A 494 4.58 -15.74 46.92
CA THR A 494 4.97 -14.80 45.86
C THR A 494 3.79 -14.32 45.03
N MET A 495 2.80 -15.18 44.74
CA MET A 495 1.58 -14.76 44.05
C MET A 495 0.76 -13.77 44.89
N ASP A 496 0.61 -14.01 46.19
CA ASP A 496 -0.08 -13.09 47.11
C ASP A 496 0.60 -11.72 47.13
N LYS A 497 1.93 -11.68 47.22
CA LYS A 497 2.70 -10.41 47.14
C LYS A 497 2.53 -9.68 45.81
N LEU A 498 2.42 -10.41 44.69
CA LEU A 498 2.19 -9.82 43.38
C LEU A 498 0.78 -9.23 43.26
N LEU A 499 -0.23 -9.89 43.83
CA LEU A 499 -1.60 -9.39 43.90
C LEU A 499 -1.70 -8.12 44.73
N ASP A 500 -1.09 -8.11 45.92
CA ASP A 500 -1.06 -6.96 46.82
C ASP A 500 -0.37 -5.75 46.19
N SER A 501 0.59 -5.97 45.30
CA SER A 501 1.29 -4.90 44.59
C SER A 501 0.45 -4.23 43.49
N GLY A 502 -0.66 -4.85 43.06
CA GLY A 502 -1.52 -4.36 41.98
C GLY A 502 -0.90 -4.42 40.57
N VAL A 503 0.33 -4.95 40.43
CA VAL A 503 1.04 -5.06 39.15
C VAL A 503 0.46 -6.18 38.27
N PHE A 504 -0.11 -7.22 38.91
CA PHE A 504 -0.69 -8.37 38.22
C PHE A 504 -2.07 -8.70 38.82
N MET A 505 -3.09 -8.79 37.98
CA MET A 505 -4.42 -9.26 38.36
C MET A 505 -4.77 -10.52 37.55
N PRO A 506 -4.91 -11.70 38.19
CA PRO A 506 -5.35 -12.90 37.52
C PRO A 506 -6.74 -12.66 36.93
N GLY A 507 -6.99 -13.27 35.77
CA GLY A 507 -8.26 -13.14 35.07
C GLY A 507 -9.02 -14.46 35.06
N ARG A 508 -10.33 -14.40 35.27
CA ARG A 508 -11.27 -15.46 34.90
C ARG A 508 -11.94 -15.12 33.57
N ILE A 509 -12.53 -16.10 32.91
CA ILE A 509 -13.33 -15.83 31.70
C ILE A 509 -14.73 -15.40 32.16
N GLY A 510 -15.15 -14.20 31.76
CA GLY A 510 -16.48 -13.68 32.01
C GLY A 510 -17.57 -14.39 31.19
N PRO A 511 -18.85 -14.16 31.51
CA PRO A 511 -19.98 -14.71 30.74
C PRO A 511 -20.03 -14.20 29.30
N ASP A 512 -19.39 -13.07 29.01
CA ASP A 512 -19.19 -12.50 27.68
C ASP A 512 -18.01 -13.13 26.91
N GLY A 513 -17.32 -14.11 27.52
CA GLY A 513 -16.18 -14.81 26.94
C GLY A 513 -14.88 -14.00 26.92
N ARG A 514 -14.82 -12.87 27.63
CA ARG A 514 -13.63 -12.00 27.75
C ARG A 514 -12.92 -12.18 29.10
N PRO A 515 -11.62 -11.87 29.20
CA PRO A 515 -10.92 -11.89 30.49
C PRO A 515 -11.47 -10.83 31.45
N GLN A 516 -11.79 -11.23 32.69
CA GLN A 516 -12.24 -10.37 33.79
C GLN A 516 -11.33 -10.60 35.00
N ALA A 517 -10.83 -9.53 35.61
CA ALA A 517 -10.00 -9.64 36.82
C ALA A 517 -10.77 -10.34 37.96
N VAL A 518 -10.12 -11.29 38.63
CA VAL A 518 -10.64 -11.89 39.87
C VAL A 518 -10.31 -11.00 41.07
N SER A 519 -11.19 -11.01 42.07
CA SER A 519 -10.93 -10.27 43.31
C SER A 519 -10.06 -11.06 44.30
N HIS A 520 -10.05 -12.39 44.18
CA HIS A 520 -9.30 -13.29 45.06
C HIS A 520 -8.83 -14.55 44.33
N VAL A 521 -7.64 -15.09 44.66
CA VAL A 521 -7.03 -16.29 44.02
C VAL A 521 -7.95 -17.52 44.08
N ASN A 522 -8.63 -17.71 45.20
CA ASN A 522 -9.61 -18.78 45.41
C ASN A 522 -10.75 -18.82 44.38
N GLU A 523 -11.01 -17.73 43.66
CA GLU A 523 -11.97 -17.76 42.54
C GLU A 523 -11.48 -18.59 41.35
N LEU A 524 -10.16 -18.80 41.21
CA LEU A 524 -9.56 -19.59 40.13
C LEU A 524 -9.65 -21.10 40.36
N VAL A 525 -9.93 -21.54 41.60
CA VAL A 525 -9.91 -22.95 42.00
C VAL A 525 -11.27 -23.63 41.86
N LYS A 526 -12.36 -22.86 41.70
CA LYS A 526 -13.74 -23.38 41.79
C LYS A 526 -14.13 -24.38 40.70
N ASP A 527 -13.40 -24.45 39.59
CA ASP A 527 -13.75 -25.29 38.43
C ASP A 527 -12.78 -26.48 38.22
N VAL A 528 -11.89 -26.77 39.18
CA VAL A 528 -10.98 -27.94 39.09
C VAL A 528 -11.66 -29.17 39.68
N HIS A 529 -12.19 -30.05 38.83
CA HIS A 529 -12.50 -31.42 39.23
C HIS A 529 -11.20 -32.19 39.43
N ILE A 530 -10.77 -32.34 40.68
CA ILE A 530 -9.72 -33.28 41.04
C ILE A 530 -10.38 -34.66 41.05
N GLU A 531 -10.21 -35.44 39.98
CA GLU A 531 -10.45 -36.88 40.05
C GLU A 531 -9.43 -37.45 41.03
N SER A 532 -9.91 -37.79 42.23
CA SER A 532 -9.12 -38.50 43.23
C SER A 532 -8.98 -39.95 42.79
N ASP A 533 -8.00 -40.24 41.95
CA ASP A 533 -7.45 -41.60 41.84
C ASP A 533 -6.69 -41.89 43.13
N HIS A 534 -7.34 -42.60 44.04
CA HIS A 534 -6.81 -43.79 44.71
C HIS A 534 -7.89 -44.34 45.65
N SER A 535 -8.48 -45.46 45.23
CA SER A 535 -9.18 -46.41 46.07
C SER A 535 -8.16 -47.12 46.96
N ASP A 536 -8.10 -46.74 48.23
CA ASP A 536 -7.54 -47.59 49.27
C ASP A 536 -8.63 -48.59 49.70
N GLU A 537 -8.67 -49.74 49.01
CA GLU A 537 -9.16 -51.01 49.56
C GLU A 537 -7.95 -51.96 49.64
N ASP A 538 -7.25 -51.93 50.78
CA ASP A 538 -6.96 -53.09 51.67
C ASP A 538 -5.96 -52.72 52.78
#